data_AF-A0A969NI86-F1
#
_entry.id   AF-A0A969NI86-F1
#
_cell.length_a   1.000
_cell.length_b   1.000
_cell.length_c   1.000
_cell.angle_alpha   90.00
_cell.angle_beta   90.00
_cell.angle_gamma   90.00
#
_symmetry.space_group_name_H-M   'P 1'
#
loop_
_entity.id
_entity.type
_entity.pdbx_description
1 polymer ?
#
loop_
_entity_poly.entity_id
_entity_poly.type
_entity_poly.pdbx_seq_one_letter_code
_entity_poly.pdbx_strand_id
1 'polypeptide(L)' 'MNLEDEEWIKKVYEVNQNTILVVVSSFPYAINWSQHNLPAIVQTAHNSQELGNALADVLFGDYNRPED' A
#
# COMPACT_ATOMS: atom_id res chain seq x y z
N MET A 1 6.38 0.80 -10.26
CA MET A 1 5.63 2.05 -10.52
C MET A 1 6.17 2.69 -11.79
N ASN A 2 5.46 2.53 -12.89
CA ASN A 2 5.58 3.42 -14.05
C ASN A 2 4.48 4.51 -13.94
N LEU A 3 4.41 5.42 -14.91
CA LEU A 3 3.38 6.46 -14.94
C LEU A 3 1.97 5.89 -15.08
N GLU A 4 1.82 4.74 -15.74
CA GLU A 4 0.54 4.08 -15.95
C GLU A 4 -0.05 3.53 -14.63
N ASP A 5 0.79 2.99 -13.75
CA ASP A 5 0.40 2.52 -12.43
C ASP A 5 -0.24 3.64 -11.59
N GLU A 6 0.35 4.85 -11.56
CA GLU A 6 -0.23 5.99 -10.81
C GLU A 6 -1.55 6.48 -11.41
N GLU A 7 -1.75 6.40 -12.72
CA GLU A 7 -3.03 6.73 -13.35
C GLU A 7 -4.14 5.75 -12.96
N TRP A 8 -3.81 4.45 -12.81
CA TRP A 8 -4.76 3.47 -12.28
C TRP A 8 -5.12 3.74 -10.82
N ILE A 9 -4.12 4.06 -10.00
CA ILE A 9 -4.32 4.41 -8.59
C ILE A 9 -5.28 5.61 -8.46
N LYS A 10 -5.09 6.66 -9.28
CA LYS A 10 -5.99 7.83 -9.32
C LYS A 10 -7.43 7.43 -9.61
N LYS A 11 -7.67 6.61 -10.64
CA LYS A 11 -9.02 6.16 -11.02
C LYS A 11 -9.68 5.33 -9.91
N VAL A 12 -8.93 4.47 -9.24
CA VAL A 12 -9.46 3.69 -8.11
C VAL A 12 -9.82 4.63 -6.96
N TYR A 13 -8.95 5.59 -6.64
CA TYR A 13 -9.18 6.58 -5.59
C TYR A 13 -10.38 7.47 -5.88
N GLU A 14 -10.56 7.91 -7.13
CA GLU A 14 -11.73 8.69 -7.58
C GLU A 14 -13.06 7.99 -7.25
N VAL A 15 -13.10 6.66 -7.35
CA VAL A 15 -14.29 5.86 -7.02
C VAL A 15 -14.41 5.60 -5.52
N ASN A 16 -13.29 5.42 -4.80
CA ASN A 16 -13.28 5.20 -3.37
C ASN A 16 -12.13 5.92 -2.67
N GLN A 17 -12.45 6.96 -1.92
CA GLN A 17 -11.48 7.74 -1.16
C GLN A 17 -10.88 6.97 0.05
N ASN A 18 -11.47 5.83 0.44
CA ASN A 18 -10.92 4.91 1.45
C ASN A 18 -10.00 3.86 0.81
N THR A 19 -9.11 4.28 -0.10
CA THR A 19 -8.17 3.39 -0.80
C THR A 19 -6.81 3.39 -0.11
N ILE A 20 -6.27 2.21 0.15
CA ILE A 20 -4.91 2.00 0.65
C ILE A 20 -4.04 1.47 -0.50
N LEU A 21 -2.86 2.04 -0.69
CA LEU A 21 -1.89 1.52 -1.65
C LEU A 21 -0.88 0.60 -0.96
N VAL A 22 -0.75 -0.63 -1.44
CA VAL A 22 0.30 -1.56 -1.03
C VAL A 22 1.38 -1.63 -2.11
N VAL A 23 2.59 -1.20 -1.78
CA VAL A 23 3.75 -1.23 -2.68
C VAL A 23 4.61 -2.44 -2.33
N VAL A 24 4.55 -3.47 -3.16
CA VAL A 24 5.41 -4.66 -3.05
C VAL A 24 6.60 -4.49 -3.98
N SER A 25 7.78 -4.21 -3.45
CA SER A 25 8.97 -3.96 -4.27
C SER A 25 10.29 -4.36 -3.62
N SER A 26 11.26 -4.76 -4.45
CA SER A 26 12.66 -4.95 -4.03
C SER A 26 13.50 -3.68 -4.13
N PHE A 27 12.95 -2.60 -4.68
CA PHE A 27 13.64 -1.34 -4.93
C PHE A 27 12.73 -0.15 -4.63
N PRO A 28 13.31 1.04 -4.35
CA PRO A 28 12.54 2.26 -4.19
C PRO A 28 11.77 2.62 -5.46
N TYR A 29 10.53 3.09 -5.28
CA TYR A 29 9.74 3.69 -6.35
C TYR A 29 9.41 5.14 -6.00
N ALA A 30 9.52 6.03 -6.99
CA ALA A 30 8.94 7.36 -6.88
C ALA A 30 7.42 7.22 -6.99
N ILE A 31 6.71 7.58 -5.92
CA ILE A 31 5.25 7.46 -5.78
C ILE A 31 4.64 8.79 -5.34
N ASN A 32 5.19 9.89 -5.87
CA ASN A 32 4.98 11.23 -5.35
C ASN A 32 3.50 11.60 -5.30
N TRP A 33 2.73 11.33 -6.36
CA TRP A 33 1.31 11.67 -6.34
C TRP A 33 0.59 10.85 -5.27
N SER A 34 0.84 9.54 -5.24
CA SER A 34 0.21 8.64 -4.27
C SER A 34 0.52 9.04 -2.83
N GLN A 35 1.78 9.40 -2.55
CA GLN A 35 2.24 9.85 -1.23
C GLN A 35 1.56 11.12 -0.75
N HIS A 36 1.20 12.03 -1.66
CA HIS A 36 0.53 13.29 -1.31
C HIS A 36 -1.00 13.15 -1.21
N ASN A 37 -1.61 12.16 -1.86
CA ASN A 37 -3.07 12.12 -2.07
C ASN A 37 -3.76 10.95 -1.39
N LEU A 38 -3.08 9.81 -1.18
CA LEU A 38 -3.71 8.64 -0.58
C LEU A 38 -3.69 8.73 0.96
N PRO A 39 -4.74 8.21 1.63
CA PRO A 39 -4.83 8.24 3.09
C PRO A 39 -3.78 7.35 3.77
N ALA A 40 -3.35 6.26 3.12
CA ALA A 40 -2.34 5.35 3.66
C ALA A 40 -1.58 4.62 2.55
N ILE A 41 -0.31 4.34 2.83
CA ILE A 41 0.57 3.54 1.97
C ILE A 41 1.32 2.54 2.84
N VAL A 42 1.32 1.27 2.44
CA VAL A 42 2.11 0.20 3.06
C VAL A 42 3.17 -0.25 2.05
N GLN A 43 4.45 -0.11 2.39
CA GLN A 43 5.54 -0.65 1.58
C GLN A 43 6.07 -1.94 2.20
N THR A 44 6.27 -2.96 1.37
CA THR A 44 6.91 -4.22 1.77
C THR A 44 7.76 -4.78 0.64
N ALA A 45 8.71 -5.63 0.98
CA ALA A 45 9.46 -6.42 0.01
C ALA A 45 8.69 -7.71 -0.31
N HIS A 46 9.38 -8.77 -0.74
CA HIS A 46 8.78 -10.07 -0.97
C HIS A 46 8.88 -10.92 0.31
N ASN A 47 7.73 -11.28 0.89
CA ASN A 47 7.65 -12.14 2.08
C ASN A 47 7.33 -13.60 1.72
N SER A 48 7.71 -14.05 0.51
CA SER A 48 7.46 -15.41 0.02
C SER A 48 5.97 -15.81 0.20
N GLN A 49 5.72 -17.01 0.72
CA GLN A 49 4.38 -17.57 0.93
C GLN A 49 3.58 -16.84 2.02
N GLU A 50 4.25 -16.16 2.95
CA GLU A 50 3.61 -15.48 4.08
C GLU A 50 3.24 -14.02 3.77
N LEU A 51 3.46 -13.53 2.55
CA LEU A 51 3.17 -12.14 2.19
C LEU A 51 1.72 -11.74 2.44
N GLY A 52 0.77 -12.62 2.12
CA GLY A 52 -0.65 -12.35 2.35
C GLY A 52 -0.99 -12.24 3.84
N ASN A 53 -0.52 -13.19 4.65
CA ASN A 53 -0.78 -13.22 6.09
C ASN A 53 -0.14 -12.02 6.78
N ALA A 54 1.15 -11.79 6.55
CA ALA A 54 1.87 -10.68 7.17
C ALA A 54 1.27 -9.31 6.77
N LEU A 55 0.83 -9.16 5.52
CA LEU A 55 0.15 -7.94 5.09
C LEU A 55 -1.21 -7.77 5.78
N ALA A 56 -1.98 -8.84 5.92
CA ALA A 56 -3.26 -8.83 6.61
C ALA A 56 -3.09 -8.44 8.09
N ASP A 57 -2.12 -9.03 8.78
CA ASP A 57 -1.83 -8.72 10.19
C ASP A 57 -1.52 -7.23 10.40
N VAL A 58 -0.82 -6.60 9.45
CA VAL A 58 -0.56 -5.15 9.50
C VAL A 58 -1.82 -4.34 9.19
N LEU A 59 -2.57 -4.69 8.15
CA LEU A 59 -3.76 -3.94 7.73
C LEU A 59 -4.91 -4.02 8.73
N PHE A 60 -5.04 -5.16 9.42
CA PHE A 60 -6.05 -5.37 10.46
C PHE A 60 -5.56 -4.96 11.86
N GLY A 61 -4.30 -4.55 11.99
CA GLY A 61 -3.72 -4.06 13.24
C GLY A 61 -3.28 -5.16 14.20
N ASP A 62 -3.35 -6.43 13.82
CA ASP A 62 -2.90 -7.56 14.64
C ASP A 62 -1.38 -7.55 14.92
N TYR A 63 -0.59 -6.92 14.04
CA TYR A 63 0.85 -6.77 14.23
C TYR A 63 1.23 -5.65 15.23
N ASN A 64 0.47 -4.55 15.27
CA ASN A 64 0.73 -3.41 16.13
C ASN A 64 -0.61 -2.88 16.66
N ARG A 65 -1.09 -3.52 17.73
CA ARG A 65 -2.43 -3.23 18.25
C ARG A 65 -2.45 -1.88 18.96
N PRO A 66 -3.59 -1.15 18.93
CA PRO A 66 -3.71 0.13 19.61
C PRO A 66 -3.47 0.08 21.13
N GLU A 67 -3.63 -1.09 21.74
CA GLU A 67 -3.40 -1.32 23.17
C GLU A 67 -1.95 -1.63 23.57
N ASP A 68 -1.05 -1.85 22.60
CA ASP A 68 0.39 -2.04 22.81
C ASP A 68 1.14 -0.68 22.79
#